data_AF-R9JRD3-F1
#
_entry.id   AF-R9JRD3-F1
#
_cell.length_a   1.000
_cell.length_b   1.000
_cell.length_c   1.000
_cell.angle_alpha   90.00
_cell.angle_beta   90.00
_cell.angle_gamma   90.00
#
_symmetry.space_group_name_H-M   'P 1'
#
loop_
_entity.id
_entity.type
_entity.pdbx_description
1 polymer ?
#
loop_
_entity_poly.entity_id
_entity_poly.type
_entity_poly.pdbx_seq_one_letter_code
_entity_poly.pdbx_strand_id
1 'polypeptide(L)'
;MDRNVNIITDLKGNKIVLINDIIFKGKRSVNWDDVKNYLETYVGEFYEIADTNDIVYIGKELPDEYTGSRYTYSLKGANAKAKANASQGIPEIATGKHFRENSGEKHNRNAANGWYRYNSRFALPVYDENGEVERYNVFHASMLIRHDVDGKMYLYDIMDIKKETSNPFES
;
A
#
# COMPACT_ATOMS: atom_id res chain seq x y z
N MET A 1 11.77 -13.47 4.38
CA MET A 1 12.62 -12.26 4.48
C MET A 1 12.15 -11.47 5.68
N ASP A 2 13.04 -11.06 6.56
CA ASP A 2 12.69 -10.11 7.63
C ASP A 2 12.47 -8.75 6.99
N ARG A 3 11.22 -8.29 6.98
CA ARG A 3 10.91 -6.91 6.60
C ARG A 3 11.20 -6.04 7.78
N ASN A 4 11.85 -4.90 7.53
CA ASN A 4 12.13 -3.93 8.58
C ASN A 4 10.89 -3.06 8.88
N VAL A 5 9.80 -3.73 9.25
CA VAL A 5 8.52 -3.13 9.60
C VAL A 5 8.04 -3.69 10.93
N ASN A 6 7.28 -2.88 11.68
CA ASN A 6 6.64 -3.28 12.92
C ASN A 6 5.14 -3.03 12.83
N ILE A 7 4.33 -3.92 13.42
CA ILE A 7 2.90 -3.66 13.58
C ILE A 7 2.67 -3.02 14.95
N ILE A 8 2.23 -1.76 14.95
CA ILE A 8 1.83 -1.05 16.17
C ILE A 8 0.31 -0.89 16.22
N THR A 9 -0.24 -0.64 17.40
CA THR A 9 -1.67 -0.39 17.58
C THR A 9 -1.87 1.01 18.16
N ASP A 10 -2.76 1.80 17.56
CA ASP A 10 -3.09 3.13 18.07
C ASP A 10 -4.03 3.06 19.29
N LEU A 11 -4.32 4.23 19.90
CA LEU A 11 -5.20 4.33 21.07
C LEU A 11 -6.64 3.86 20.82
N LYS A 12 -7.05 3.73 19.56
CA LYS A 12 -8.39 3.26 19.15
C LYS A 12 -8.39 1.78 18.77
N GLY A 13 -7.28 1.06 18.95
CA GLY A 13 -7.15 -0.35 18.60
C GLY A 13 -6.86 -0.62 17.12
N ASN A 14 -6.60 0.43 16.31
CA ASN A 14 -6.30 0.23 14.90
C ASN A 14 -4.83 -0.12 14.72
N LYS A 15 -4.57 -1.15 13.91
CA LYS A 15 -3.20 -1.55 13.58
C LYS A 15 -2.60 -0.62 12.50
N ILE A 16 -1.31 -0.32 12.63
CA ILE A 16 -0.54 0.52 11.70
C ILE A 16 0.79 -0.18 11.39
N VAL A 17 1.15 -0.27 10.10
CA VAL A 17 2.47 -0.77 9.67
C VAL A 17 3.50 0.36 9.82
N LEU A 18 4.39 0.25 10.79
CA LEU A 18 5.51 1.15 10.99
C LEU A 18 6.67 0.73 10.10
N ILE A 19 7.02 1.52 9.09
CA ILE A 19 8.19 1.28 8.25
C ILE A 19 9.39 1.95 8.91
N ASN A 20 10.34 1.19 9.45
CA ASN A 20 11.42 1.77 10.26
C ASN A 20 12.44 2.51 9.40
N ASP A 21 12.81 1.91 8.26
CA ASP A 21 13.74 2.48 7.30
C ASP A 21 13.11 2.53 5.92
N ILE A 22 13.03 3.73 5.36
CA ILE A 22 12.51 3.92 4.01
C ILE A 22 13.63 3.78 2.97
N ILE A 23 13.42 2.94 1.97
CA ILE A 23 14.33 2.77 0.84
C ILE A 23 14.24 3.98 -0.11
N PHE A 24 13.02 4.43 -0.43
CA PHE A 24 12.80 5.51 -1.39
C PHE A 24 12.87 6.89 -0.71
N LYS A 25 14.11 7.34 -0.40
CA LYS A 25 14.39 8.57 0.38
C LYS A 25 14.24 9.88 -0.40
N GLY A 26 14.23 9.83 -1.73
CA GLY A 26 14.27 11.01 -2.62
C GLY A 26 13.29 12.13 -2.23
N LYS A 27 13.81 13.36 -2.04
CA LYS A 27 13.01 14.53 -1.60
C LYS A 27 12.21 15.18 -2.74
N ARG A 28 12.67 15.08 -4.00
CA ARG A 28 12.10 15.81 -5.16
C ARG A 28 11.31 14.93 -6.13
N SER A 29 11.81 13.73 -6.44
CA SER A 29 11.17 12.78 -7.35
C SER A 29 11.46 11.35 -6.93
N VAL A 30 10.49 10.47 -7.15
CA VAL A 30 10.62 9.02 -6.97
C VAL A 30 11.11 8.44 -8.29
N ASN A 31 12.12 7.57 -8.25
CA ASN A 31 12.44 6.71 -9.36
C ASN A 31 11.49 5.50 -9.33
N TRP A 32 10.49 5.51 -10.21
CA TRP A 32 9.48 4.45 -10.24
C TRP A 32 10.00 3.11 -10.75
N ASP A 33 11.09 3.11 -11.53
CA ASP A 33 11.73 1.86 -11.95
C ASP A 33 12.35 1.12 -10.76
N ASP A 34 12.93 1.85 -9.80
CA ASP A 34 13.45 1.25 -8.56
C ASP A 34 12.31 0.67 -7.71
N VAL A 35 11.16 1.35 -7.65
CA VAL A 35 9.97 0.85 -6.95
C VAL A 35 9.43 -0.41 -7.63
N LYS A 36 9.41 -0.43 -8.97
CA LYS A 36 8.97 -1.59 -9.75
C LYS A 36 9.88 -2.79 -9.51
N ASN A 37 11.19 -2.61 -9.62
CA ASN A 37 12.18 -3.66 -9.37
C ASN A 37 12.07 -4.21 -7.94
N TYR A 38 11.80 -3.34 -6.95
CA TYR A 38 11.55 -3.77 -5.57
C TYR A 38 10.30 -4.66 -5.47
N LEU A 39 9.18 -4.25 -6.09
CA LEU A 39 7.94 -5.02 -6.11
C LEU A 39 8.07 -6.38 -6.82
N GLU A 40 8.87 -6.44 -7.89
CA GLU A 40 9.13 -7.68 -8.62
C GLU A 40 9.74 -8.78 -7.73
N THR A 41 10.50 -8.41 -6.69
CA THR A 41 11.07 -9.38 -5.74
C THR A 41 10.02 -10.14 -4.92
N TYR A 42 8.79 -9.61 -4.82
CA TYR A 42 7.69 -10.22 -4.09
C TYR A 42 6.71 -10.97 -4.99
N VAL A 43 6.91 -10.97 -6.32
CA VAL A 43 6.01 -11.67 -7.25
C VAL A 43 6.04 -13.17 -6.97
N GLY A 44 4.85 -13.75 -6.80
CA GLY A 44 4.67 -15.15 -6.41
C GLY A 44 4.46 -15.36 -4.91
N GLU A 45 4.70 -14.35 -4.07
CA GLU A 45 4.34 -14.39 -2.65
C GLU A 45 2.84 -14.19 -2.41
N PHE A 46 2.38 -14.48 -1.19
CA PHE A 46 1.02 -14.26 -0.75
C PHE A 46 0.96 -13.92 0.74
N TYR A 47 -0.16 -13.35 1.19
CA TYR A 47 -0.41 -12.98 2.57
C TYR A 47 -1.84 -13.29 2.95
N GLU A 48 -2.07 -13.53 4.23
CA GLU A 48 -3.39 -13.72 4.79
C GLU A 48 -3.84 -12.44 5.50
N ILE A 49 -5.02 -11.93 5.12
CA ILE A 49 -5.64 -10.81 5.83
C ILE A 49 -6.25 -11.35 7.11
N ALA A 50 -5.64 -11.07 8.26
CA ALA A 50 -6.07 -11.61 9.56
C ALA A 50 -7.53 -11.31 9.95
N ASP A 51 -8.14 -10.24 9.41
CA ASP A 51 -9.53 -9.86 9.67
C ASP A 51 -10.54 -10.79 8.97
N THR A 52 -10.18 -11.31 7.79
CA THR A 52 -11.10 -12.05 6.91
C THR A 52 -10.60 -13.44 6.52
N ASN A 53 -9.36 -13.77 6.86
CA ASN A 53 -8.59 -14.93 6.41
C ASN A 53 -8.48 -15.04 4.87
N ASP A 54 -8.66 -13.93 4.15
CA ASP A 54 -8.49 -13.91 2.70
C ASP A 54 -7.01 -14.02 2.35
N ILE A 55 -6.68 -14.94 1.45
CA ILE A 55 -5.33 -15.09 0.90
C ILE A 55 -5.18 -14.17 -0.31
N VAL A 56 -4.28 -13.20 -0.21
CA VAL A 56 -3.97 -12.22 -1.26
C VAL A 56 -2.59 -12.50 -1.84
N TYR A 57 -2.56 -12.79 -3.13
CA TYR A 57 -1.34 -13.07 -3.90
C TYR A 57 -0.74 -11.80 -4.50
N ILE A 58 0.58 -11.81 -4.65
CA ILE A 58 1.32 -10.81 -5.45
C ILE A 58 1.52 -11.36 -6.85
N GLY A 59 0.68 -10.90 -7.76
CA GLY A 59 0.77 -11.26 -9.18
C GLY A 59 1.82 -10.44 -9.93
N LYS A 60 2.26 -10.96 -11.07
CA LYS A 60 3.20 -10.29 -11.99
C LYS A 60 2.72 -8.93 -12.52
N GLU A 61 1.42 -8.65 -12.42
CA GLU A 61 0.82 -7.38 -12.88
C GLU A 61 0.98 -6.26 -11.85
N LEU A 62 1.17 -6.59 -10.56
CA LEU A 62 1.25 -5.58 -9.50
C LEU A 62 2.38 -4.57 -9.74
N PRO A 63 3.63 -4.96 -10.06
CA PRO A 63 4.70 -3.98 -10.24
C PRO A 63 4.35 -2.94 -11.30
N ASP A 64 3.85 -3.38 -12.46
CA ASP A 64 3.45 -2.50 -13.56
C ASP A 64 2.26 -1.60 -13.21
N GLU A 65 1.21 -2.15 -12.61
CA GLU A 65 0.04 -1.36 -12.22
C GLU A 65 0.39 -0.35 -11.13
N TYR A 66 1.13 -0.78 -10.10
CA TYR A 66 1.51 0.06 -8.97
C TYR A 66 2.33 1.27 -9.41
N THR A 67 3.27 1.10 -10.34
CA THR A 67 4.17 2.17 -10.77
C THR A 67 3.66 2.92 -12.00
N GLY A 68 2.81 2.31 -12.81
CA GLY A 68 2.35 2.83 -14.10
C GLY A 68 0.89 3.31 -14.14
N SER A 69 0.15 3.26 -13.03
CA SER A 69 -1.26 3.71 -13.04
C SER A 69 -1.39 5.24 -13.19
N ARG A 70 -2.54 5.68 -13.73
CA ARG A 70 -2.89 7.11 -13.79
C ARG A 70 -2.87 7.76 -12.41
N TYR A 71 -3.26 7.01 -11.38
CA TYR A 71 -3.17 7.46 -10.00
C TYR A 71 -1.71 7.75 -9.63
N THR A 72 -0.79 6.81 -9.88
CA THR A 72 0.64 6.99 -9.61
C THR A 72 1.24 8.21 -10.30
N TYR A 73 0.96 8.41 -11.60
CA TYR A 73 1.44 9.58 -12.34
C TYR A 73 0.88 10.91 -11.85
N SER A 74 -0.28 10.91 -11.19
CA SER A 74 -0.86 12.13 -10.60
C SER A 74 -0.16 12.56 -9.30
N LEU A 75 0.57 11.65 -8.64
CA LEU A 75 1.20 11.92 -7.34
C LEU A 75 2.46 12.76 -7.49
N LYS A 76 2.65 13.69 -6.53
CA LYS A 76 3.83 14.57 -6.47
C LYS A 76 4.34 14.67 -5.04
N GLY A 77 5.62 15.00 -4.90
CA GLY A 77 6.27 15.30 -3.61
C GLY A 77 6.03 14.22 -2.55
N ALA A 78 5.53 14.63 -1.39
CA ALA A 78 5.31 13.76 -0.24
C ALA A 78 4.35 12.58 -0.53
N ASN A 79 3.33 12.78 -1.38
CA ASN A 79 2.38 11.70 -1.71
C ASN A 79 3.01 10.64 -2.61
N ALA A 80 3.83 11.04 -3.59
CA ALA A 80 4.58 10.10 -4.42
C ALA A 80 5.57 9.29 -3.56
N LYS A 81 6.28 9.97 -2.64
CA LYS A 81 7.17 9.31 -1.69
C LYS A 81 6.42 8.36 -0.76
N ALA A 82 5.23 8.74 -0.30
CA ALA A 82 4.39 7.88 0.52
C ALA A 82 3.96 6.62 -0.24
N LYS A 83 3.49 6.76 -1.49
CA LYS A 83 3.18 5.61 -2.35
C LYS A 83 4.41 4.74 -2.60
N ALA A 84 5.54 5.31 -2.96
CA ALA A 84 6.76 4.52 -3.19
C ALA A 84 7.09 3.66 -1.97
N ASN A 85 7.07 4.24 -0.77
CA ASN A 85 7.44 3.54 0.45
C ASN A 85 6.36 2.64 1.02
N ALA A 86 5.08 2.83 0.68
CA ALA A 86 4.01 1.89 1.03
C ALA A 86 4.26 0.49 0.46
N SER A 87 5.05 0.37 -0.62
CA SER A 87 5.47 -0.92 -1.17
C SER A 87 6.23 -1.80 -0.15
N GLN A 88 6.91 -1.18 0.81
CA GLN A 88 7.65 -1.91 1.86
C GLN A 88 6.74 -2.52 2.92
N GLY A 89 5.48 -2.08 3.01
CA GLY A 89 4.48 -2.57 3.96
C GLY A 89 3.40 -3.46 3.33
N ILE A 90 3.55 -3.85 2.06
CA ILE A 90 2.59 -4.69 1.33
C ILE A 90 2.38 -6.04 2.02
N PRO A 91 1.14 -6.50 2.18
CA PRO A 91 0.05 -5.93 2.93
C PRO A 91 -0.02 -6.62 4.30
N GLU A 92 0.65 -6.05 5.31
CA GLU A 92 0.64 -6.71 6.63
C GLU A 92 -0.66 -6.44 7.41
N ILE A 93 -1.41 -5.40 7.03
CA ILE A 93 -2.65 -4.99 7.71
C ILE A 93 -3.66 -4.49 6.68
N ALA A 94 -4.75 -5.22 6.52
CA ALA A 94 -5.91 -4.86 5.71
C ALA A 94 -7.18 -5.08 6.54
N THR A 95 -8.12 -4.15 6.49
CA THR A 95 -9.38 -4.18 7.27
C THR A 95 -10.52 -3.62 6.43
N GLY A 96 -11.77 -3.93 6.79
CA GLY A 96 -12.94 -3.34 6.13
C GLY A 96 -13.08 -3.75 4.66
N LYS A 97 -13.39 -5.03 4.43
CA LYS A 97 -13.62 -5.61 3.11
C LYS A 97 -14.85 -5.00 2.45
N HIS A 98 -14.66 -4.30 1.33
CA HIS A 98 -15.75 -3.73 0.53
C HIS A 98 -15.74 -4.31 -0.89
N PHE A 99 -16.83 -4.96 -1.28
CA PHE A 99 -16.99 -5.55 -2.61
C PHE A 99 -17.53 -4.55 -3.64
N ARG A 100 -17.09 -4.66 -4.89
CA ARG A 100 -17.66 -3.99 -6.05
C ARG A 100 -17.62 -4.91 -7.27
N GLU A 101 -18.75 -5.02 -7.97
CA GLU A 101 -18.82 -5.75 -9.23
C GLU A 101 -17.91 -5.11 -10.29
N ASN A 102 -17.32 -5.93 -11.16
CA ASN A 102 -16.57 -5.42 -12.29
C ASN A 102 -17.53 -4.85 -13.35
N SER A 103 -17.55 -3.53 -13.49
CA SER A 103 -18.37 -2.83 -14.49
C SER A 103 -17.61 -2.45 -15.76
N GLY A 104 -16.34 -2.87 -15.90
CA GLY A 104 -15.46 -2.45 -17.00
C GLY A 104 -15.09 -3.58 -17.95
N GLU A 105 -15.26 -3.35 -19.25
CA GLU A 105 -14.97 -4.34 -20.31
C GLU A 105 -13.50 -4.81 -20.32
N LYS A 106 -12.56 -3.93 -19.94
CA LYS A 106 -11.11 -4.17 -19.96
C LYS A 106 -10.68 -5.33 -19.03
N HIS A 107 -11.44 -5.62 -17.98
CA HIS A 107 -11.08 -6.64 -16.99
C HIS A 107 -12.10 -7.78 -16.90
N ASN A 108 -12.94 -7.98 -17.91
CA ASN A 108 -14.02 -8.99 -17.89
C ASN A 108 -13.57 -10.42 -17.56
N ARG A 109 -12.34 -10.82 -17.94
CA ARG A 109 -11.77 -12.13 -17.56
C ARG A 109 -10.98 -12.07 -16.26
N ASN A 110 -10.13 -11.06 -16.10
CA ASN A 110 -9.16 -10.99 -15.01
C ASN A 110 -9.79 -10.55 -13.67
N ALA A 111 -10.92 -9.84 -13.71
CA ALA A 111 -11.71 -9.44 -12.54
C ALA A 111 -13.14 -10.01 -12.63
N ALA A 112 -13.27 -11.23 -13.17
CA ALA A 112 -14.57 -11.87 -13.40
C ALA A 112 -15.41 -11.98 -12.12
N ASN A 113 -14.74 -12.17 -10.98
CA ASN A 113 -15.39 -12.26 -9.68
C ASN A 113 -15.43 -10.90 -8.94
N GLY A 114 -15.12 -9.80 -9.64
CA GLY A 114 -15.19 -8.44 -9.14
C GLY A 114 -13.92 -7.95 -8.42
N TRP A 115 -14.11 -6.90 -7.62
CA TRP A 115 -13.06 -6.17 -6.94
C TRP A 115 -13.37 -6.06 -5.45
N TYR A 116 -12.33 -6.14 -4.62
CA TYR A 116 -12.41 -5.80 -3.21
C TYR A 116 -11.52 -4.60 -2.90
N ARG A 117 -12.00 -3.74 -1.99
CA ARG A 117 -11.19 -2.71 -1.38
C ARG A 117 -11.03 -3.00 0.10
N TYR A 118 -9.79 -2.89 0.58
CA TYR A 118 -9.47 -2.91 2.00
C TYR A 118 -8.80 -1.61 2.40
N ASN A 119 -9.02 -1.21 3.65
CA ASN A 119 -8.33 -0.09 4.28
C ASN A 119 -7.05 -0.59 4.96
N SER A 120 -5.97 0.14 4.76
CA SER A 120 -4.69 -0.08 5.41
C SER A 120 -4.14 1.23 5.97
N ARG A 121 -3.29 1.13 6.99
CA ARG A 121 -2.60 2.27 7.60
C ARG A 121 -1.13 1.97 7.75
N PHE A 122 -0.29 2.92 7.38
CA PHE A 122 1.16 2.80 7.52
C PHE A 122 1.77 4.11 8.00
N ALA A 123 2.91 4.03 8.66
CA ALA A 123 3.65 5.15 9.20
C ALA A 123 5.03 5.23 8.58
N LEU A 124 5.41 6.43 8.12
CA LEU A 124 6.73 6.71 7.56
C LEU A 124 7.53 7.66 8.45
N PRO A 125 8.82 7.37 8.69
CA PRO A 125 9.71 8.24 9.44
C PRO A 125 9.98 9.52 8.66
N VAL A 126 10.05 10.61 9.41
CA VAL A 126 10.58 11.90 8.97
C VAL A 126 11.91 12.08 9.68
N TYR A 127 12.95 12.30 8.89
CA TYR A 127 14.30 12.48 9.39
C TYR A 127 14.64 13.96 9.50
N ASP A 128 15.37 14.33 10.54
CA ASP A 128 15.94 15.65 10.74
C ASP A 128 17.17 15.90 9.83
N GLU A 129 17.90 16.99 10.06
CA GLU A 129 19.10 17.33 9.29
C GLU A 129 20.29 16.40 9.57
N ASN A 130 20.32 15.76 10.74
CA ASN A 130 21.34 14.79 11.14
C ASN A 130 21.05 13.37 10.63
N GLY A 131 19.85 13.15 10.08
CA GLY A 131 19.39 11.84 9.63
C GLY A 131 18.74 11.01 10.74
N GLU A 132 18.42 11.61 11.88
CA GLU A 132 17.73 10.98 12.99
C GLU A 132 16.21 11.08 12.82
N VAL A 133 15.47 10.08 13.29
CA VAL A 133 14.00 10.07 13.19
C VAL A 133 13.41 11.12 14.13
N GLU A 134 12.84 12.18 13.57
CA GLU A 134 12.19 13.27 14.31
C GLU A 134 10.75 12.91 14.69
N ARG A 135 10.01 12.29 13.76
CA ARG A 135 8.61 11.89 13.93
C ARG A 135 8.17 10.86 12.90
N TYR A 136 6.96 10.34 13.06
CA TYR A 136 6.29 9.52 12.04
C TYR A 136 5.07 10.24 11.48
N ASN A 137 4.88 10.16 10.16
CA ASN A 137 3.63 10.55 9.51
C ASN A 137 2.82 9.28 9.25
N VAL A 138 1.59 9.24 9.77
CA VAL A 138 0.64 8.16 9.49
C VAL A 138 -0.12 8.47 8.21
N PHE A 139 -0.37 7.43 7.42
CA PHE A 139 -1.11 7.49 6.17
C PHE A 139 -2.19 6.41 6.16
N HIS A 140 -3.36 6.79 5.68
CA HIS A 140 -4.36 5.85 5.21
C HIS A 140 -4.04 5.45 3.76
N ALA A 141 -4.35 4.21 3.40
CA ALA A 141 -4.33 3.71 2.03
C ALA A 141 -5.51 2.77 1.77
N SER A 142 -5.91 2.70 0.50
CA SER A 142 -6.87 1.72 0.01
C SER A 142 -6.15 0.68 -0.84
N MET A 143 -6.17 -0.57 -0.41
CA MET A 143 -5.70 -1.69 -1.23
C MET A 143 -6.81 -2.12 -2.18
N LEU A 144 -6.49 -2.18 -3.47
CA LEU A 144 -7.38 -2.70 -4.50
C LEU A 144 -7.00 -4.15 -4.80
N ILE A 145 -7.93 -5.06 -4.56
CA ILE A 145 -7.77 -6.49 -4.76
C ILE A 145 -8.64 -6.93 -5.93
N ARG A 146 -8.03 -7.60 -6.90
CA ARG A 146 -8.71 -8.21 -8.04
C ARG A 146 -9.11 -9.64 -7.68
N HIS A 147 -10.35 -10.02 -7.90
CA HIS A 147 -10.80 -11.41 -7.78
C HIS A 147 -10.89 -12.04 -9.16
N ASP A 148 -9.90 -12.89 -9.45
CA ASP A 148 -9.73 -13.50 -10.76
C ASP A 148 -10.65 -14.71 -10.95
N VAL A 149 -10.83 -15.14 -12.20
CA VAL A 149 -11.69 -16.26 -12.60
C VAL A 149 -11.22 -17.60 -12.01
N ASP A 150 -9.93 -17.72 -11.67
CA ASP A 150 -9.36 -18.87 -10.96
C ASP A 150 -9.78 -18.94 -9.48
N GLY A 151 -10.53 -17.94 -9.02
CA GLY A 151 -11.02 -17.82 -7.64
C GLY A 151 -10.02 -17.17 -6.68
N LYS A 152 -8.81 -16.82 -7.12
CA LYS A 152 -7.78 -16.20 -6.29
C LYS A 152 -7.90 -14.68 -6.25
N MET A 153 -7.45 -14.12 -5.13
CA MET A 153 -7.39 -12.69 -4.91
C MET A 153 -5.96 -12.19 -5.13
N TYR A 154 -5.80 -11.17 -5.96
CA TYR A 154 -4.49 -10.58 -6.27
C TYR A 154 -4.47 -9.12 -5.84
N LEU A 155 -3.43 -8.69 -5.13
CA LEU A 155 -3.20 -7.26 -4.92
C LEU A 155 -2.93 -6.62 -6.29
N TYR A 156 -3.77 -5.66 -6.66
CA TYR A 156 -3.74 -5.01 -7.96
C TYR A 156 -3.09 -3.63 -7.89
N ASP A 157 -3.49 -2.79 -6.94
CA ASP A 157 -2.84 -1.49 -6.67
C ASP A 157 -3.04 -1.09 -5.20
N ILE A 158 -2.23 -0.13 -4.72
CA ILE A 158 -2.48 0.63 -3.50
C ILE A 158 -2.73 2.08 -3.90
N MET A 159 -3.93 2.55 -3.56
CA MET A 159 -4.47 3.83 -3.98
C MET A 159 -4.99 4.66 -2.80
N ASP A 160 -5.48 5.86 -3.11
CA ASP A 160 -6.08 6.79 -2.14
C ASP A 160 -5.22 7.04 -0.90
N ILE A 161 -3.90 7.05 -1.09
CA ILE A 161 -2.94 7.36 -0.04
C ILE A 161 -3.13 8.80 0.42
N LYS A 162 -3.44 8.96 1.70
CA LYS A 162 -3.69 10.25 2.34
C LYS A 162 -3.00 10.28 3.68
N LYS A 163 -2.22 11.34 3.93
CA LYS A 163 -1.65 11.58 5.25
C LYS A 163 -2.80 11.84 6.23
N GLU A 164 -2.77 11.15 7.36
CA GLU A 164 -3.64 11.47 8.47
C GLU A 164 -3.12 12.74 9.14
N THR A 165 -3.91 13.80 9.06
CA THR A 165 -3.66 14.99 9.85
C THR A 165 -4.11 14.69 11.28
N SER A 166 -3.20 14.77 12.24
CA SER A 166 -3.62 15.10 13.61
C SER A 166 -4.44 16.38 13.50
N ASN A 167 -5.67 16.42 14.02
CA ASN A 167 -6.37 17.68 14.18
C ASN A 167 -5.37 18.69 14.78
N PRO A 168 -5.14 19.85 14.15
CA PRO A 168 -4.32 20.87 14.77
C PRO A 168 -5.10 21.35 15.99
N PHE A 169 -4.66 20.96 17.19
CA PHE A 169 -4.99 21.51 18.50
C PHE A 169 -6.50 21.71 18.79
N GLU A 170 -7.07 20.89 19.68
CA GLU A 170 -8.10 21.43 20.56
C GLU A 170 -7.48 22.64 21.27
N SER A 171 -8.08 23.81 21.02
CA SER A 171 -7.75 25.09 21.65
C SER A 171 -8.42 25.19 23.00
#